data_AF-F3AAU7-F1
#
_entry.id   AF-F3AAU7-F1
#
_cell.length_a   1.000
_cell.length_b   1.000
_cell.length_c   1.000
_cell.angle_alpha   90.00
_cell.angle_beta   90.00
_cell.angle_gamma   90.00
#
_symmetry.space_group_name_H-M   'P 1'
#
loop_
_entity.id
_entity.type
_entity.pdbx_description
1 polymer ?
#
loop_
_entity_poly.entity_id
_entity_poly.type
_entity_poly.pdbx_seq_one_letter_code
_entity_poly.pdbx_strand_id
1 'polypeptide(L)'
;MQAAGYDLEDGFLKFAVSREFYYVPFFGWGKLVLSAFLGKEYMGMGIGLLLLLAANAVFVSLFLTFPRNIVEQAVRDAEEISNYVRRVKANGGNILSSEGKIKQVRGEFPEGARAIFYKNILSMKKTGSFLRKQDFFVIVVYFVISYLMIPERRFYMFSYMMILWLFNLLNDTEFLGDLKNYQIYLIPENPLKKLIYVVLPAYFKISILIGTAILIAGIFNRMPVLTILQYFFMLLGYAMIFISGTVWATKVMKTKASVALENLLRMLIILLAAIPATGAGFLAWFLLKDLYVFQAVVTVVTIVMNFLVSAIILIACQGMMNGREI
;
A
#
# COMPACT_ATOMS: atom_id res chain seq x y z
N MET A 1 -14.58 -16.06 24.30
CA MET A 1 -15.99 -15.94 24.68
C MET A 1 -16.83 -16.39 23.50
N GLN A 2 -17.61 -17.47 23.67
CA GLN A 2 -18.68 -17.86 22.77
C GLN A 2 -19.67 -16.69 22.67
N ALA A 3 -19.73 -16.04 21.52
CA ALA A 3 -20.73 -15.02 21.21
C ALA A 3 -21.54 -15.55 20.02
N ALA A 4 -22.78 -15.96 20.31
CA ALA A 4 -23.80 -16.44 19.37
C ALA A 4 -23.35 -17.58 18.43
N GLY A 5 -23.58 -18.83 18.86
CA GLY A 5 -23.39 -20.04 18.06
C GLY A 5 -24.38 -20.19 16.91
N TYR A 6 -24.38 -19.26 15.95
CA TYR A 6 -24.95 -19.48 14.63
C TYR A 6 -23.81 -19.81 13.68
N ASP A 7 -23.60 -21.10 13.50
CA ASP A 7 -22.75 -21.60 12.44
C ASP A 7 -23.48 -21.38 11.10
N LEU A 8 -23.14 -20.29 10.41
CA LEU A 8 -23.81 -19.85 9.19
C LEU A 8 -23.77 -20.93 8.10
N GLU A 9 -22.73 -21.76 8.10
CA GLU A 9 -22.56 -22.86 7.16
C GLU A 9 -23.58 -23.97 7.44
N ASP A 10 -23.73 -24.39 8.70
CA ASP A 10 -24.74 -25.38 9.12
C ASP A 10 -26.17 -24.84 8.98
N GLY A 11 -26.38 -23.55 9.25
CA GLY A 11 -27.66 -22.87 9.05
C GLY A 11 -28.08 -22.81 7.57
N PHE A 12 -27.13 -22.51 6.68
CA PHE A 12 -27.37 -22.49 5.24
C PHE A 12 -27.64 -23.89 4.69
N LEU A 13 -26.90 -24.90 5.13
CA LEU A 13 -27.12 -26.29 4.72
C LEU A 13 -28.48 -26.81 5.20
N LYS A 14 -28.89 -26.50 6.43
CA LYS A 14 -30.24 -26.81 6.96
C LYS A 14 -31.33 -26.11 6.16
N PHE A 15 -31.15 -24.83 5.83
CA PHE A 15 -32.09 -24.09 5.00
C PHE A 15 -32.17 -24.67 3.59
N ALA A 16 -31.04 -24.99 2.95
CA ALA A 16 -30.97 -25.57 1.61
C ALA A 16 -31.66 -26.94 1.51
N VAL A 17 -31.67 -27.73 2.59
CA VAL A 17 -32.37 -29.03 2.65
C VAL A 17 -33.86 -28.88 2.98
N SER A 18 -34.27 -27.80 3.65
CA SER A 18 -35.66 -27.55 4.05
C SER A 18 -36.66 -27.43 2.88
N ARG A 19 -37.96 -27.58 3.20
CA ARG A 19 -39.06 -27.36 2.24
C ARG A 19 -39.25 -25.88 1.88
N GLU A 20 -38.80 -24.97 2.74
CA GLU A 20 -38.89 -23.53 2.54
C GLU A 20 -37.99 -23.04 1.40
N PHE A 21 -36.93 -23.81 1.10
CA PHE A 21 -36.04 -23.53 -0.03
C PHE A 21 -36.76 -23.58 -1.39
N TYR A 22 -37.92 -24.24 -1.50
CA TYR A 22 -38.68 -24.30 -2.75
C TYR A 22 -39.27 -22.96 -3.18
N TYR A 23 -39.40 -22.00 -2.26
CA TYR A 23 -39.85 -20.66 -2.58
C TYR A 23 -38.74 -19.79 -3.20
N VAL A 24 -37.48 -20.22 -3.13
CA VAL A 24 -36.35 -19.49 -3.73
C VAL A 24 -36.42 -19.65 -5.25
N PRO A 25 -36.56 -18.55 -6.03
CA PRO A 25 -36.64 -18.62 -7.49
C PRO A 25 -35.41 -19.30 -8.10
N PHE A 26 -35.60 -20.02 -9.22
CA PHE A 26 -34.60 -20.78 -9.96
C PHE A 26 -33.96 -21.96 -9.20
N PHE A 27 -33.25 -21.70 -8.10
CA PHE A 27 -32.54 -22.74 -7.33
C PHE A 27 -33.52 -23.63 -6.55
N GLY A 28 -34.54 -23.04 -5.92
CA GLY A 28 -35.59 -23.77 -5.21
C GLY A 28 -36.48 -24.57 -6.15
N TRP A 29 -36.85 -23.99 -7.30
CA TRP A 29 -37.64 -24.69 -8.31
C TRP A 29 -36.85 -25.81 -9.01
N GLY A 30 -35.56 -25.59 -9.25
CA GLY A 30 -34.66 -26.64 -9.73
C GLY A 30 -34.54 -27.80 -8.75
N LYS A 31 -34.36 -27.51 -7.45
CA LYS A 31 -34.41 -28.54 -6.38
C LYS A 31 -35.75 -29.26 -6.36
N LEU A 32 -36.86 -28.55 -6.52
CA LEU A 32 -38.20 -29.11 -6.54
C LEU A 32 -38.37 -30.10 -7.70
N VAL A 33 -37.93 -29.76 -8.91
CA VAL A 33 -37.94 -30.67 -10.08
C VAL A 33 -37.09 -31.92 -9.82
N LEU A 34 -35.87 -31.75 -9.29
CA LEU A 34 -34.96 -32.87 -9.01
C LEU A 34 -35.50 -33.80 -7.91
N SER A 35 -36.05 -33.21 -6.83
CA SER A 35 -36.64 -33.96 -5.72
C SER A 35 -37.91 -34.71 -6.12
N ALA A 36 -38.77 -34.08 -6.93
CA ALA A 36 -39.99 -34.70 -7.44
C ALA A 36 -39.70 -35.80 -8.48
N PHE A 37 -38.64 -35.64 -9.29
CA PHE A 37 -38.16 -36.68 -10.22
C PHE A 37 -37.65 -37.92 -9.47
N LEU A 38 -36.84 -37.73 -8.42
CA LEU A 38 -36.36 -38.80 -7.55
C LEU A 38 -37.51 -39.49 -6.78
N GLY A 39 -38.52 -38.72 -6.37
CA GLY A 39 -39.71 -39.20 -5.66
C GLY A 39 -40.81 -39.79 -6.54
N LYS A 40 -40.67 -39.79 -7.88
CA LYS A 40 -41.69 -40.18 -8.86
C LYS A 40 -43.03 -39.42 -8.72
N GLU A 41 -43.00 -38.19 -8.19
CA GLU A 41 -44.18 -37.33 -8.10
C GLU A 41 -44.28 -36.42 -9.34
N TYR A 42 -45.09 -36.84 -10.31
CA TYR A 42 -45.25 -36.13 -11.59
C TYR A 42 -45.85 -34.71 -11.44
N MET A 43 -46.67 -34.49 -10.41
CA MET A 43 -47.33 -33.20 -10.20
C MET A 43 -46.36 -32.11 -9.73
N GLY A 44 -45.46 -32.43 -8.79
CA GLY A 44 -44.40 -31.52 -8.35
C GLY A 44 -43.42 -31.19 -9.47
N MET A 45 -43.04 -32.21 -10.25
CA MET A 45 -42.17 -32.03 -11.41
C MET A 45 -42.77 -31.08 -12.45
N GLY A 46 -44.06 -31.22 -12.75
CA GLY A 46 -44.78 -30.36 -13.70
C GLY A 46 -44.83 -28.90 -13.25
N ILE A 47 -45.15 -28.65 -11.98
CA ILE A 47 -45.22 -27.29 -11.42
C ILE A 47 -43.83 -26.63 -11.42
N GLY A 48 -42.78 -27.36 -11.02
CA GLY A 48 -41.41 -26.86 -11.02
C GLY A 48 -40.90 -26.50 -12.42
N LEU A 49 -41.20 -27.34 -13.42
CA LEU A 49 -40.85 -27.07 -14.82
C LEU A 49 -41.59 -25.87 -15.40
N LEU A 50 -42.88 -25.72 -15.10
CA LEU A 50 -43.70 -24.60 -15.56
C LEU A 50 -43.20 -23.27 -14.98
N LEU A 51 -42.86 -23.24 -13.69
CA LEU A 51 -42.27 -22.05 -13.04
C LEU A 51 -40.92 -21.67 -13.66
N LEU A 52 -40.06 -22.65 -13.95
CA LEU A 52 -38.78 -22.41 -14.64
C LEU A 52 -38.96 -21.90 -16.07
N LEU A 53 -39.92 -22.44 -16.83
CA LEU A 53 -40.24 -21.98 -18.18
C LEU A 53 -40.83 -20.57 -18.18
N ALA A 54 -41.76 -20.28 -17.27
CA ALA A 54 -42.33 -18.95 -17.11
C ALA A 54 -41.26 -17.91 -16.77
N ALA A 55 -40.33 -18.25 -15.87
CA ALA A 55 -39.24 -17.36 -15.51
C ALA A 55 -38.24 -17.11 -16.66
N ASN A 56 -37.97 -18.13 -17.49
CA ASN A 56 -37.20 -17.95 -18.72
C ASN A 56 -37.93 -17.05 -19.73
N ALA A 57 -39.24 -17.23 -19.92
CA ALA A 57 -40.03 -16.37 -20.81
C ALA A 57 -40.03 -14.91 -20.33
N VAL A 58 -40.13 -14.68 -19.01
CA VAL A 58 -40.02 -13.35 -18.40
C VAL A 58 -38.63 -12.76 -18.63
N PHE A 59 -37.55 -13.52 -18.45
CA PHE A 59 -36.20 -13.03 -18.73
C PHE A 59 -36.00 -12.67 -20.20
N VAL A 60 -36.45 -13.52 -21.13
CA VAL A 60 -36.36 -13.25 -22.57
C VAL A 60 -37.17 -12.02 -22.93
N SER A 61 -38.38 -11.86 -22.37
CA SER A 61 -39.18 -10.66 -22.55
C SER A 61 -38.48 -9.41 -22.00
N LEU A 62 -37.88 -9.48 -20.81
CA LEU A 62 -37.10 -8.38 -20.21
C LEU A 62 -35.89 -8.01 -21.05
N PHE A 63 -35.17 -9.00 -21.60
CA PHE A 63 -34.04 -8.78 -22.51
C PHE A 63 -34.46 -8.15 -23.83
N LEU A 64 -35.57 -8.58 -24.42
CA LEU A 64 -36.07 -8.05 -25.69
C LEU A 64 -36.73 -6.67 -25.54
N THR A 65 -37.28 -6.36 -24.37
CA THR A 65 -37.96 -5.08 -24.11
C THR A 65 -37.00 -4.03 -23.53
N PHE A 66 -35.74 -4.38 -23.23
CA PHE A 66 -34.74 -3.45 -22.70
C PHE A 66 -34.34 -2.42 -23.78
N PRO A 67 -34.84 -1.18 -23.74
CA PRO A 67 -34.66 -0.22 -24.81
C PRO A 67 -33.44 0.64 -24.48
N ARG A 68 -32.24 0.04 -24.50
CA ARG A 68 -30.98 0.79 -24.51
C ARG A 68 -29.97 0.08 -25.39
N ASN A 69 -29.29 0.87 -26.22
CA ASN A 69 -28.24 0.44 -27.14
C ASN A 69 -27.03 -0.08 -26.34
N ILE A 70 -27.12 -1.32 -25.82
CA ILE A 70 -26.13 -1.91 -24.90
C ILE A 70 -24.74 -1.88 -25.52
N VAL A 71 -24.65 -2.06 -26.84
CA VAL A 71 -23.39 -2.00 -27.59
C VAL A 71 -22.76 -0.61 -27.50
N GLU A 72 -23.54 0.45 -27.69
CA GLU A 72 -23.03 1.82 -27.71
C GLU A 72 -22.67 2.33 -26.30
N GLN A 73 -23.40 1.86 -25.29
CA GLN A 73 -23.08 2.15 -23.89
C GLN A 73 -21.87 1.33 -23.42
N ALA A 74 -21.75 0.06 -23.79
CA ALA A 74 -20.58 -0.76 -23.51
C ALA A 74 -19.31 -0.23 -24.20
N VAL A 75 -19.43 0.28 -25.43
CA VAL A 75 -18.32 0.93 -26.14
C VAL A 75 -17.93 2.22 -25.44
N ARG A 76 -18.88 3.06 -25.02
CA ARG A 76 -18.61 4.27 -24.23
C ARG A 76 -17.96 3.95 -22.89
N ASP A 77 -18.45 2.95 -22.17
CA ASP A 77 -17.89 2.52 -20.88
C ASP A 77 -16.48 1.95 -21.07
N ALA A 78 -16.24 1.16 -22.13
CA ALA A 78 -14.92 0.66 -22.46
C ALA A 78 -13.96 1.78 -22.86
N GLU A 79 -14.45 2.78 -23.60
CA GLU A 79 -13.66 3.95 -23.99
C GLU A 79 -13.34 4.83 -22.78
N GLU A 80 -14.29 5.05 -21.87
CA GLU A 80 -14.07 5.76 -20.61
C GLU A 80 -13.09 5.03 -19.70
N ILE A 81 -13.20 3.71 -19.56
CA ILE A 81 -12.26 2.88 -18.78
C ILE A 81 -10.88 2.91 -19.44
N SER A 82 -10.79 2.81 -20.77
CA SER A 82 -9.50 2.84 -21.47
C SER A 82 -8.83 4.21 -21.36
N ASN A 83 -9.60 5.29 -21.51
CA ASN A 83 -9.13 6.66 -21.33
C ASN A 83 -8.77 6.95 -19.87
N TYR A 84 -9.53 6.40 -18.92
CA TYR A 84 -9.19 6.40 -17.51
C TYR A 84 -7.85 5.72 -17.31
N VAL A 85 -7.69 4.44 -17.65
CA VAL A 85 -6.43 3.70 -17.53
C VAL A 85 -5.27 4.40 -18.23
N ARG A 86 -5.50 5.02 -19.40
CA ARG A 86 -4.49 5.79 -20.13
C ARG A 86 -4.09 7.05 -19.38
N ARG A 87 -5.04 7.79 -18.79
CA ARG A 87 -4.77 8.93 -17.90
C ARG A 87 -4.04 8.52 -16.62
N VAL A 88 -4.41 7.38 -16.02
CA VAL A 88 -3.71 6.80 -14.86
C VAL A 88 -2.27 6.46 -15.21
N LYS A 89 -2.04 5.75 -16.32
CA LYS A 89 -0.69 5.40 -16.79
C LYS A 89 0.12 6.64 -17.15
N ALA A 90 -0.50 7.64 -17.80
CA ALA A 90 0.16 8.90 -18.15
C ALA A 90 0.53 9.73 -16.90
N ASN A 91 -0.33 9.73 -15.87
CA ASN A 91 -0.09 10.39 -14.59
C ASN A 91 0.66 9.51 -13.57
N GLY A 92 1.26 8.40 -14.01
CA GLY A 92 2.08 7.52 -13.17
C GLY A 92 1.32 6.76 -12.07
N GLY A 93 -0.02 6.75 -12.05
CA GLY A 93 -0.82 6.08 -11.01
C GLY A 93 -1.48 7.00 -9.98
N ASN A 94 -1.29 8.32 -10.07
CA ASN A 94 -1.97 9.28 -9.19
C ASN A 94 -3.33 9.71 -9.77
N ILE A 95 -4.41 9.15 -9.23
CA ILE A 95 -5.80 9.49 -9.61
C ILE A 95 -6.46 10.40 -8.56
N LEU A 96 -5.99 10.36 -7.31
CA LEU A 96 -6.63 11.06 -6.20
C LEU A 96 -6.29 12.57 -6.10
N SER A 97 -5.61 13.14 -7.10
CA SER A 97 -5.12 14.53 -7.04
C SER A 97 -5.98 15.56 -7.78
N SER A 98 -6.97 15.19 -8.60
CA SER A 98 -7.57 16.17 -9.53
C SER A 98 -8.84 16.90 -9.07
N GLU A 99 -9.43 16.57 -7.91
CA GLU A 99 -10.69 17.22 -7.45
C GLU A 99 -10.65 17.78 -6.03
N GLY A 100 -9.48 17.81 -5.40
CA GLY A 100 -9.33 18.48 -4.10
C GLY A 100 -9.30 19.99 -4.27
N LYS A 101 -10.09 20.72 -3.45
CA LYS A 101 -9.94 22.19 -3.30
C LYS A 101 -8.48 22.51 -3.01
N ILE A 102 -7.80 23.06 -4.01
CA ILE A 102 -6.42 23.49 -3.93
C ILE A 102 -6.32 24.59 -2.87
N LYS A 103 -5.66 24.31 -1.74
CA LYS A 103 -5.49 25.31 -0.68
C LYS A 103 -4.48 26.36 -1.14
N GLN A 104 -4.84 27.64 -1.04
CA GLN A 104 -3.86 28.71 -1.21
C GLN A 104 -2.99 28.77 0.04
N VAL A 105 -1.70 28.45 -0.12
CA VAL A 105 -0.70 28.55 0.94
C VAL A 105 0.36 29.54 0.48
N ARG A 106 0.60 30.60 1.26
CA ARG A 106 1.71 31.54 1.02
C ARG A 106 2.98 30.96 1.64
N GLY A 107 4.10 31.10 0.94
CA GLY A 107 5.41 30.68 1.42
C GLY A 107 6.50 31.54 0.78
N GLU A 108 7.55 31.81 1.54
CA GLU A 108 8.76 32.48 1.05
C GLU A 108 9.71 31.42 0.45
N PHE A 109 10.35 31.77 -0.67
CA PHE A 109 11.31 30.89 -1.33
C PHE A 109 12.73 31.36 -1.04
N PRO A 110 13.55 30.58 -0.33
CA PRO A 110 14.97 30.89 -0.17
C PRO A 110 15.75 30.58 -1.46
N GLU A 111 16.91 31.22 -1.62
CA GLU A 111 17.77 31.05 -2.79
C GLU A 111 18.41 29.64 -2.89
N GLY A 112 18.76 29.26 -4.13
CA GLY A 112 19.53 28.05 -4.43
C GLY A 112 18.77 26.73 -4.26
N ALA A 113 19.48 25.68 -3.87
CA ALA A 113 18.91 24.33 -3.78
C ALA A 113 17.84 24.19 -2.68
N ARG A 114 17.80 25.11 -1.72
CA ARG A 114 16.76 25.17 -0.68
C ARG A 114 15.39 25.48 -1.28
N ALA A 115 15.29 26.21 -2.39
CA ALA A 115 14.02 26.48 -3.06
C ALA A 115 13.26 25.19 -3.42
N ILE A 116 13.98 24.12 -3.76
CA ILE A 116 13.40 22.81 -4.10
C ILE A 116 12.64 22.24 -2.89
N PHE A 117 13.26 22.28 -1.71
CA PHE A 117 12.65 21.79 -0.48
C PHE A 117 11.35 22.54 -0.13
N TYR A 118 11.39 23.87 -0.17
CA TYR A 118 10.23 24.71 0.14
C TYR A 118 9.11 24.55 -0.90
N LYS A 119 9.45 24.45 -2.20
CA LYS A 119 8.50 24.12 -3.27
C LYS A 119 7.78 22.82 -2.96
N ASN A 120 8.51 21.77 -2.60
CA ASN A 120 7.94 20.44 -2.38
C ASN A 120 7.04 20.42 -1.14
N ILE A 121 7.45 21.04 -0.04
CA ILE A 121 6.59 21.18 1.14
C ILE A 121 5.33 21.99 0.83
N LEU A 122 5.45 23.09 0.08
CA LEU A 122 4.30 23.93 -0.27
C LEU A 122 3.34 23.17 -1.20
N SER A 123 3.88 22.42 -2.17
CA SER A 123 3.11 21.54 -3.06
C SER A 123 2.32 20.52 -2.25
N MET A 124 2.97 19.82 -1.30
CA MET A 124 2.31 18.83 -0.44
C MET A 124 1.26 19.42 0.49
N LYS A 125 1.46 20.66 0.97
CA LYS A 125 0.45 21.39 1.75
C LYS A 125 -0.74 21.82 0.90
N LYS A 126 -0.50 22.20 -0.35
CA LYS A 126 -1.50 22.65 -1.33
C LYS A 126 -2.36 21.49 -1.83
N THR A 127 -1.75 20.32 -2.09
CA THR A 127 -2.44 19.08 -2.49
C THR A 127 -3.06 18.32 -1.30
N GLY A 128 -2.70 18.66 -0.07
CA GLY A 128 -3.14 17.93 1.13
C GLY A 128 -2.51 16.54 1.24
N SER A 129 -1.47 16.24 0.43
CA SER A 129 -0.78 14.96 0.42
C SER A 129 0.20 14.77 1.57
N PHE A 130 0.43 15.80 2.39
CA PHE A 130 1.33 15.75 3.55
C PHE A 130 0.86 14.75 4.62
N LEU A 131 -0.45 14.69 4.90
CA LEU A 131 -1.07 13.67 5.75
C LEU A 131 -2.35 13.19 5.05
N ARG A 132 -2.24 12.16 4.22
CA ARG A 132 -3.41 11.62 3.52
C ARG A 132 -4.31 10.92 4.52
N LYS A 133 -5.63 11.06 4.34
CA LYS A 133 -6.62 10.34 5.17
C LYS A 133 -6.43 8.82 5.09
N GLN A 134 -5.98 8.33 3.94
CA GLN A 134 -5.64 6.92 3.73
C GLN A 134 -4.50 6.47 4.65
N ASP A 135 -3.44 7.26 4.81
CA ASP A 135 -2.31 6.91 5.67
C ASP A 135 -2.76 6.76 7.13
N PHE A 136 -3.59 7.68 7.61
CA PHE A 136 -4.19 7.61 8.94
C PHE A 136 -5.08 6.37 9.11
N PHE A 137 -5.93 6.07 8.12
CA PHE A 137 -6.78 4.89 8.14
C PHE A 137 -5.96 3.59 8.23
N VAL A 138 -4.89 3.46 7.45
CA VAL A 138 -4.01 2.28 7.50
C VAL A 138 -3.36 2.12 8.87
N ILE A 139 -2.83 3.20 9.46
CA ILE A 139 -2.26 3.16 10.81
C ILE A 139 -3.27 2.65 11.84
N VAL A 140 -4.51 3.15 11.80
CA VAL A 140 -5.58 2.73 12.72
C VAL A 140 -5.92 1.24 12.52
N VAL A 141 -6.09 0.80 11.28
CA VAL A 141 -6.36 -0.61 10.96
C VAL A 141 -5.22 -1.51 11.46
N TYR A 142 -3.97 -1.11 11.24
CA TYR A 142 -2.80 -1.89 11.67
C TYR A 142 -2.70 -1.97 13.18
N PHE A 143 -3.05 -0.89 13.87
CA PHE A 143 -3.12 -0.87 15.32
C PHE A 143 -4.20 -1.82 15.85
N VAL A 144 -5.40 -1.83 15.24
CA VAL A 144 -6.49 -2.73 15.60
C VAL A 144 -6.12 -4.20 15.35
N ILE A 145 -5.53 -4.51 14.18
CA ILE A 145 -5.07 -5.87 13.86
C ILE A 145 -4.02 -6.34 14.87
N SER A 146 -3.05 -5.47 15.19
CA SER A 146 -2.01 -5.77 16.17
C SER A 146 -2.57 -6.02 17.57
N TYR A 147 -3.67 -5.33 17.92
CA TYR A 147 -4.36 -5.52 19.19
C TYR A 147 -5.13 -6.85 19.24
N LEU A 148 -5.77 -7.26 18.14
CA LEU A 148 -6.63 -8.44 18.08
C LEU A 148 -5.85 -9.76 17.88
N MET A 149 -4.81 -9.77 17.07
CA MET A 149 -4.14 -11.03 16.68
C MET A 149 -3.12 -11.56 17.70
N ILE A 150 -2.28 -10.70 18.28
CA ILE A 150 -1.17 -11.13 19.16
C ILE A 150 -1.18 -10.33 20.47
N PRO A 151 -1.93 -10.77 21.49
CA PRO A 151 -2.11 -10.03 22.74
C PRO A 151 -0.82 -9.75 23.52
N GLU A 152 0.21 -10.58 23.39
CA GLU A 152 1.45 -10.44 24.16
C GLU A 152 2.55 -9.62 23.46
N ARG A 153 2.49 -9.43 22.14
CA ARG A 153 3.53 -8.76 21.34
C ARG A 153 2.98 -7.68 20.41
N ARG A 154 1.95 -6.97 20.87
CA ARG A 154 1.20 -5.93 20.12
C ARG A 154 2.10 -4.87 19.49
N PHE A 155 3.03 -4.31 20.25
CA PHE A 155 3.94 -3.25 19.78
C PHE A 155 4.89 -3.74 18.69
N TYR A 156 5.44 -4.94 18.85
CA TYR A 156 6.36 -5.53 17.88
C TYR A 156 5.65 -5.85 16.57
N MET A 157 4.45 -6.45 16.64
CA MET A 157 3.63 -6.72 15.47
C MET A 157 3.30 -5.45 14.70
N PHE A 158 2.86 -4.40 15.40
CA PHE A 158 2.59 -3.10 14.79
C PHE A 158 3.82 -2.54 14.06
N SER A 159 4.99 -2.59 14.71
CA SER A 159 6.24 -2.10 14.13
C SER A 159 6.64 -2.87 12.87
N TYR A 160 6.46 -4.19 12.82
CA TYR A 160 6.72 -4.98 11.63
C TYR A 160 5.73 -4.69 10.49
N MET A 161 4.45 -4.52 10.81
CA MET A 161 3.46 -4.12 9.81
C MET A 161 3.78 -2.74 9.22
N MET A 162 4.29 -1.80 10.03
CA MET A 162 4.73 -0.49 9.55
C MET A 162 5.88 -0.58 8.53
N ILE A 163 6.79 -1.55 8.66
CA ILE A 163 7.83 -1.81 7.65
C ILE A 163 7.19 -2.22 6.32
N LEU A 164 6.22 -3.14 6.35
CA LEU A 164 5.50 -3.58 5.15
C LEU A 164 4.72 -2.44 4.49
N TRP A 165 4.13 -1.56 5.30
CA TRP A 165 3.42 -0.40 4.77
C TRP A 165 4.34 0.66 4.17
N LEU A 166 5.58 0.75 4.64
CA LEU A 166 6.59 1.68 4.10
C LEU A 166 6.89 1.41 2.62
N PHE A 167 6.82 0.16 2.17
CA PHE A 167 6.89 -0.20 0.75
C PHE A 167 5.78 0.47 -0.07
N ASN A 168 4.56 0.53 0.47
CA ASN A 168 3.41 1.11 -0.22
C ASN A 168 3.46 2.64 -0.23
N LEU A 169 3.87 3.27 0.87
CA LEU A 169 3.93 4.72 0.98
C LEU A 169 4.88 5.35 -0.05
N LEU A 170 5.98 4.68 -0.39
CA LEU A 170 6.99 5.19 -1.33
C LEU A 170 6.72 4.84 -2.80
N ASN A 171 5.59 4.20 -3.10
CA ASN A 171 5.09 4.07 -4.47
C ASN A 171 4.30 5.30 -4.93
N ASP A 172 4.01 6.24 -4.02
CA ASP A 172 3.37 7.50 -4.39
C ASP A 172 4.27 8.34 -5.30
N THR A 173 3.78 8.58 -6.51
CA THR A 173 4.51 9.20 -7.63
C THR A 173 4.87 10.68 -7.46
N GLU A 174 4.45 11.31 -6.36
CA GLU A 174 4.79 12.70 -6.04
C GLU A 174 6.31 12.90 -5.88
N PHE A 175 7.05 11.91 -5.38
CA PHE A 175 8.50 12.04 -5.15
C PHE A 175 9.36 11.81 -6.40
N LEU A 176 8.89 10.99 -7.34
CA LEU A 176 9.59 10.68 -8.58
C LEU A 176 9.32 11.71 -9.69
N GLY A 177 8.18 12.41 -9.62
CA GLY A 177 7.82 13.46 -10.58
C GLY A 177 8.81 14.62 -10.58
N ASP A 178 9.34 15.00 -9.42
CA ASP A 178 10.29 16.11 -9.34
C ASP A 178 11.70 15.75 -9.81
N LEU A 179 12.18 14.51 -9.60
CA LEU A 179 13.45 14.07 -10.18
C LEU A 179 13.47 14.14 -11.72
N LYS A 180 12.30 14.10 -12.35
CA LYS A 180 12.13 14.23 -13.80
C LYS A 180 11.97 15.67 -14.27
N ASN A 181 11.81 16.64 -13.37
CA ASN A 181 11.63 18.05 -13.73
C ASN A 181 12.95 18.68 -14.17
N TYR A 182 13.01 19.11 -15.44
CA TYR A 182 14.19 19.72 -16.05
C TYR A 182 14.72 20.95 -15.29
N GLN A 183 13.82 21.67 -14.60
CA GLN A 183 14.11 22.90 -13.87
C GLN A 183 15.11 22.69 -12.72
N ILE A 184 15.20 21.47 -12.19
CA ILE A 184 16.11 21.14 -11.08
C ILE A 184 17.58 21.15 -11.53
N TYR A 185 17.87 20.87 -12.80
CA TYR A 185 19.23 20.87 -13.32
C TYR A 185 19.82 22.27 -13.44
N LEU A 186 19.00 23.28 -13.71
CA LEU A 186 19.41 24.65 -13.99
C LEU A 186 19.87 25.44 -12.76
N ILE A 187 19.67 24.93 -11.54
CA ILE A 187 20.08 25.62 -10.30
C ILE A 187 21.61 25.54 -10.16
N PRO A 188 22.36 26.64 -9.99
CA PRO A 188 23.82 26.61 -9.89
C PRO A 188 24.29 26.24 -8.47
N GLU A 189 24.21 24.96 -8.12
CA GLU A 189 24.58 24.42 -6.79
C GLU A 189 25.24 23.03 -6.92
N ASN A 190 25.93 22.59 -5.86
CA ASN A 190 26.55 21.26 -5.85
C ASN A 190 25.51 20.14 -6.02
N PRO A 191 25.79 19.09 -6.83
CA PRO A 191 24.81 18.05 -7.19
C PRO A 191 24.27 17.29 -5.97
N LEU A 192 25.16 16.99 -5.01
CA LEU A 192 24.80 16.36 -3.73
C LEU A 192 23.82 17.19 -2.92
N LYS A 193 24.04 18.51 -2.84
CA LYS A 193 23.14 19.40 -2.09
C LYS A 193 21.75 19.39 -2.71
N LYS A 194 21.66 19.49 -4.04
CA LYS A 194 20.37 19.40 -4.74
C LYS A 194 19.66 18.07 -4.45
N LEU A 195 20.38 16.95 -4.54
CA LEU A 195 19.80 15.62 -4.32
C LEU A 195 19.27 15.48 -2.88
N ILE A 196 20.03 15.96 -1.89
CA ILE A 196 19.60 15.97 -0.49
C ILE A 196 18.32 16.79 -0.34
N TYR A 197 18.26 18.02 -0.90
CA TYR A 197 17.06 18.87 -0.79
C TYR A 197 15.83 18.33 -1.54
N VAL A 198 16.01 17.45 -2.54
CA VAL A 198 14.92 16.74 -3.20
C VAL A 198 14.38 15.60 -2.33
N VAL A 199 15.27 14.86 -1.67
CA VAL A 199 14.94 13.70 -0.81
C VAL A 199 14.37 14.12 0.54
N LEU A 200 14.86 15.24 1.09
CA LEU A 200 14.58 15.70 2.44
C LEU A 200 13.08 15.90 2.75
N PRO A 201 12.23 16.48 1.87
CA PRO A 201 10.79 16.61 2.11
C PRO A 201 10.10 15.25 2.29
N ALA A 202 10.48 14.25 1.48
CA ALA A 202 9.97 12.89 1.58
C ALA A 202 10.31 12.29 2.94
N TYR A 203 11.58 12.41 3.32
CA TYR A 203 12.07 11.89 4.57
C TYR A 203 11.39 12.57 5.77
N PHE A 204 11.20 13.90 5.75
CA PHE A 204 10.48 14.61 6.80
C PHE A 204 9.03 14.17 6.94
N LYS A 205 8.29 14.03 5.82
CA LYS A 205 6.90 13.54 5.85
C LYS A 205 6.84 12.18 6.54
N ILE A 206 7.68 11.24 6.09
CA ILE A 206 7.70 9.87 6.59
C ILE A 206 8.12 9.83 8.06
N SER A 207 9.11 10.65 8.44
CA SER A 207 9.60 10.71 9.82
C SER A 207 8.53 11.18 10.80
N ILE A 208 7.77 12.21 10.43
CA ILE A 208 6.65 12.70 11.26
C ILE A 208 5.57 11.65 11.38
N LEU A 209 5.22 10.99 10.28
CA LEU A 209 4.15 10.01 10.24
C LEU A 209 4.51 8.76 11.04
N ILE A 210 5.69 8.18 10.81
CA ILE A 210 6.18 7.02 11.57
C ILE A 210 6.40 7.39 13.04
N GLY A 211 6.97 8.56 13.30
CA GLY A 211 7.23 9.03 14.66
C GLY A 211 5.96 9.15 15.48
N THR A 212 4.94 9.81 14.94
CA THR A 212 3.63 9.92 15.61
C THR A 212 2.99 8.54 15.83
N ALA A 213 3.03 7.67 14.82
CA ALA A 213 2.47 6.32 14.89
C ALA A 213 3.14 5.44 15.97
N ILE A 214 4.48 5.39 16.00
CA ILE A 214 5.25 4.61 16.99
C ILE A 214 5.08 5.20 18.39
N LEU A 215 5.09 6.52 18.55
CA LEU A 215 4.92 7.15 19.86
C LEU A 215 3.57 6.80 20.47
N ILE A 216 2.49 6.93 19.69
CA ILE A 216 1.13 6.58 20.14
C ILE A 216 1.05 5.10 20.48
N ALA A 217 1.57 4.23 19.61
CA ALA A 217 1.56 2.79 19.84
C ALA A 217 2.41 2.37 21.06
N GLY A 218 3.56 3.01 21.26
CA GLY A 218 4.47 2.75 22.39
C GLY A 218 3.87 3.15 23.73
N ILE A 219 3.25 4.34 23.80
CA ILE A 219 2.57 4.83 25.00
C ILE A 219 1.38 3.94 25.35
N PHE A 220 0.56 3.58 24.36
CA PHE A 220 -0.62 2.74 24.61
C PHE A 220 -0.26 1.33 25.11
N ASN A 221 0.86 0.78 24.62
CA ASN A 221 1.36 -0.53 25.05
C ASN A 221 2.30 -0.46 26.27
N ARG A 222 2.48 0.72 26.89
CA ARG A 222 3.36 0.94 28.07
C ARG A 222 4.79 0.40 27.89
N MET A 223 5.36 0.59 26.70
CA MET A 223 6.71 0.12 26.40
C MET A 223 7.78 1.02 27.02
N PRO A 224 8.97 0.48 27.37
CA PRO A 224 10.08 1.30 27.87
C PRO A 224 10.56 2.28 26.77
N VAL A 225 10.94 3.49 27.18
CA VAL A 225 11.32 4.57 26.25
C VAL A 225 12.45 4.15 25.29
N LEU A 226 13.41 3.36 25.78
CA LEU A 226 14.53 2.89 24.99
C LEU A 226 14.10 2.00 23.81
N THR A 227 13.10 1.14 23.99
CA THR A 227 12.61 0.28 22.89
C THR A 227 11.81 1.09 21.89
N ILE A 228 10.99 2.05 22.34
CA ILE A 228 10.27 2.97 21.45
C ILE A 228 11.25 3.73 20.56
N LEU A 229 12.31 4.27 21.16
CA LEU A 229 13.34 5.04 20.46
C LEU A 229 14.15 4.16 19.48
N GLN A 230 14.50 2.94 19.90
CA GLN A 230 15.19 1.97 19.04
C GLN A 230 14.36 1.61 17.80
N TYR A 231 13.08 1.27 17.97
CA TYR A 231 12.18 0.95 16.85
C TYR A 231 11.91 2.17 15.96
N PHE A 232 11.84 3.38 16.55
CA PHE A 232 11.73 4.62 15.79
C PHE A 232 12.94 4.82 14.87
N PHE A 233 14.17 4.74 15.38
CA PHE A 233 15.38 4.87 14.57
C PHE A 233 15.53 3.75 13.54
N MET A 234 15.10 2.54 13.87
CA MET A 234 15.09 1.43 12.92
C MET A 234 14.17 1.70 11.73
N LEU A 235 12.92 2.15 11.97
CA LEU A 235 12.00 2.49 10.88
C LEU A 235 12.47 3.70 10.07
N LEU A 236 13.08 4.69 10.72
CA LEU A 236 13.72 5.81 10.02
C LEU A 236 14.88 5.35 9.12
N GLY A 237 15.68 4.40 9.58
CA GLY A 237 16.75 3.80 8.78
C GLY A 237 16.19 3.08 7.55
N TYR A 238 15.13 2.28 7.73
CA TYR A 238 14.44 1.67 6.58
C TYR A 238 13.90 2.74 5.63
N ALA A 239 13.22 3.77 6.14
CA ALA A 239 12.73 4.89 5.31
C ALA A 239 13.83 5.49 4.43
N MET A 240 15.02 5.73 4.98
CA MET A 240 16.17 6.23 4.22
C MET A 240 16.63 5.26 3.14
N ILE A 241 16.75 3.97 3.44
CA ILE A 241 17.12 2.97 2.41
C ILE A 241 16.11 3.04 1.28
N PHE A 242 14.81 3.00 1.58
CA PHE A 242 13.81 2.99 0.52
C PHE A 242 13.87 4.23 -0.35
N ILE A 243 13.99 5.43 0.23
CA ILE A 243 14.12 6.67 -0.56
C ILE A 243 15.41 6.66 -1.40
N SER A 244 16.54 6.26 -0.82
CA SER A 244 17.79 6.14 -1.58
C SER A 244 17.68 5.08 -2.70
N GLY A 245 16.97 3.98 -2.44
CA GLY A 245 16.67 2.94 -3.41
C GLY A 245 15.77 3.41 -4.53
N THR A 246 14.83 4.34 -4.27
CA THR A 246 14.02 4.97 -5.34
C THR A 246 14.91 5.81 -6.25
N VAL A 247 15.83 6.60 -5.68
CA VAL A 247 16.78 7.41 -6.44
C VAL A 247 17.67 6.52 -7.30
N TRP A 248 18.20 5.44 -6.74
CA TRP A 248 19.02 4.50 -7.50
C TRP A 248 18.24 3.78 -8.59
N ALA A 249 17.01 3.34 -8.30
CA ALA A 249 16.13 2.74 -9.29
C ALA A 249 15.87 3.70 -10.47
N THR A 250 15.65 5.00 -10.20
CA THR A 250 15.54 6.00 -11.27
C THR A 250 16.82 6.21 -12.05
N LYS A 251 17.99 6.09 -11.41
CA LYS A 251 19.29 6.15 -12.08
C LYS A 251 19.46 5.01 -13.07
N VAL A 252 19.21 3.79 -12.61
CA VAL A 252 19.49 2.57 -13.37
C VAL A 252 18.49 2.37 -14.50
N MET A 253 17.20 2.62 -14.24
CA MET A 253 16.13 2.21 -15.16
C MET A 253 15.56 3.35 -16.02
N LYS A 254 15.98 4.60 -15.78
CA LYS A 254 15.45 5.78 -16.48
C LYS A 254 13.91 5.82 -16.45
N THR A 255 13.27 6.46 -17.43
CA THR A 255 11.81 6.74 -17.43
C THR A 255 10.91 5.50 -17.64
N LYS A 256 11.45 4.30 -17.89
CA LYS A 256 10.67 3.12 -18.36
C LYS A 256 10.46 2.00 -17.32
N ALA A 257 10.87 2.18 -16.07
CA ALA A 257 10.68 1.17 -15.03
C ALA A 257 9.20 0.93 -14.70
N SER A 258 8.79 -0.34 -14.54
CA SER A 258 7.53 -0.67 -13.89
C SER A 258 7.67 -0.50 -12.37
N VAL A 259 6.58 -0.12 -11.69
CA VAL A 259 6.55 0.06 -10.22
C VAL A 259 6.98 -1.23 -9.50
N ALA A 260 6.63 -2.40 -10.05
CA ALA A 260 7.03 -3.69 -9.50
C ALA A 260 8.57 -3.88 -9.51
N LEU A 261 9.25 -3.46 -10.59
CA LEU A 261 10.70 -3.58 -10.71
C LEU A 261 11.43 -2.61 -9.78
N GLU A 262 10.92 -1.39 -9.60
CA GLU A 262 11.44 -0.47 -8.58
C GLU A 262 11.36 -1.07 -7.18
N ASN A 263 10.23 -1.69 -6.82
CA ASN A 263 10.06 -2.33 -5.52
C ASN A 263 10.97 -3.55 -5.35
N LEU A 264 11.18 -4.33 -6.40
CA LEU A 264 12.14 -5.45 -6.39
C LEU A 264 13.56 -4.94 -6.08
N LEU A 265 14.02 -3.89 -6.75
CA LEU A 265 15.36 -3.32 -6.51
C LEU A 265 15.50 -2.79 -5.08
N ARG A 266 14.46 -2.11 -4.55
CA ARG A 266 14.45 -1.63 -3.16
C ARG A 266 14.56 -2.80 -2.17
N MET A 267 13.83 -3.90 -2.41
CA MET A 267 13.90 -5.09 -1.59
C MET A 267 15.29 -5.75 -1.62
N LEU A 268 15.94 -5.80 -2.79
CA LEU A 268 17.30 -6.32 -2.91
C LEU A 268 18.32 -5.47 -2.14
N ILE A 269 18.20 -4.14 -2.17
CA ILE A 269 19.09 -3.25 -1.40
C ILE A 269 18.92 -3.48 0.11
N ILE A 270 17.68 -3.65 0.59
CA ILE A 270 17.41 -3.92 2.00
C ILE A 270 18.00 -5.26 2.42
N LEU A 271 17.86 -6.29 1.56
CA LEU A 271 18.46 -7.60 1.81
C LEU A 271 19.98 -7.50 1.88
N LEU A 272 20.60 -6.74 0.97
CA LEU A 272 22.05 -6.49 0.96
C LEU A 272 22.50 -5.78 2.26
N ALA A 273 21.74 -4.80 2.73
CA ALA A 273 22.01 -4.10 3.99
C ALA A 273 21.83 -4.99 5.24
N ALA A 274 21.01 -6.05 5.16
CA ALA A 274 20.78 -6.98 6.25
C ALA A 274 21.90 -8.04 6.40
N ILE A 275 22.68 -8.32 5.35
CA ILE A 275 23.77 -9.31 5.38
C ILE A 275 24.82 -8.97 6.46
N PRO A 276 25.39 -7.74 6.49
CA PRO A 276 26.39 -7.38 7.50
C PRO A 276 25.82 -7.37 8.92
N ALA A 277 24.55 -7.00 9.09
CA ALA A 277 23.89 -7.00 10.39
C ALA A 277 23.70 -8.42 10.94
N THR A 278 23.29 -9.36 10.08
CA THR A 278 23.14 -10.77 10.44
C THR A 278 24.50 -11.41 10.75
N GLY A 279 25.52 -11.10 9.95
CA GLY A 279 26.88 -11.59 10.17
C GLY A 279 27.49 -11.10 11.49
N ALA A 280 27.38 -9.80 11.78
CA ALA A 280 27.84 -9.23 13.05
C ALA A 280 27.07 -9.80 14.25
N GLY A 281 25.76 -9.99 14.11
CA GLY A 281 24.93 -10.67 15.10
C GLY A 281 25.44 -12.09 15.39
N PHE A 282 25.61 -12.91 14.34
CA PHE A 282 26.06 -14.29 14.48
C PHE A 282 27.42 -14.39 15.16
N LEU A 283 28.36 -13.51 14.82
CA LEU A 283 29.67 -13.42 15.49
C LEU A 283 29.54 -13.09 16.98
N ALA A 284 28.68 -12.12 17.33
CA ALA A 284 28.44 -11.77 18.74
C ALA A 284 27.80 -12.92 19.52
N TRP A 285 26.85 -13.64 18.92
CA TRP A 285 26.27 -14.84 19.52
C TRP A 285 27.30 -15.96 19.69
N PHE A 286 28.15 -16.18 18.69
CA PHE A 286 29.20 -17.19 18.76
C PHE A 286 30.19 -16.94 19.92
N LEU A 287 30.52 -15.67 20.18
CA LEU A 287 31.45 -15.26 21.23
C LEU A 287 30.84 -15.28 22.64
N LEU A 288 29.61 -14.75 22.78
CA LEU A 288 29.00 -14.50 24.10
C LEU A 288 27.93 -15.52 24.49
N LYS A 289 27.48 -16.36 23.53
CA LYS A 289 26.43 -17.38 23.69
C LYS A 289 25.11 -16.86 24.26
N ASP A 290 24.87 -15.55 24.17
CA ASP A 290 23.65 -14.90 24.65
C ASP A 290 22.79 -14.42 23.48
N LEU A 291 21.54 -14.87 23.46
CA LEU A 291 20.51 -14.49 22.48
C LEU A 291 20.07 -13.04 22.62
N TYR A 292 20.13 -12.46 23.83
CA TYR A 292 19.80 -11.06 24.05
C TYR A 292 20.85 -10.13 23.42
N VAL A 293 22.13 -10.47 23.58
CA VAL A 293 23.24 -9.74 22.96
C VAL A 293 23.20 -9.87 21.43
N PHE A 294 22.85 -11.04 20.90
CA PHE A 294 22.60 -11.22 19.47
C PHE A 294 21.58 -10.21 18.95
N GLN A 295 20.40 -10.14 19.56
CA GLN A 295 19.33 -9.25 19.10
C GLN A 295 19.72 -7.77 19.22
N ALA A 296 20.40 -7.39 20.31
CA ALA A 296 20.89 -6.02 20.50
C ALA A 296 21.91 -5.63 19.42
N VAL A 297 22.90 -6.49 19.13
CA VAL A 297 23.92 -6.23 18.10
C VAL A 297 23.29 -6.16 16.72
N VAL A 298 22.43 -7.11 16.35
CA VAL A 298 21.75 -7.11 15.04
C VAL A 298 20.99 -5.80 14.83
N THR A 299 20.21 -5.36 15.82
CA THR A 299 19.41 -4.13 15.66
C THR A 299 20.27 -2.88 15.53
N VAL A 300 21.31 -2.71 16.36
CA VAL A 300 22.21 -1.54 16.29
C VAL A 300 22.97 -1.53 14.96
N VAL A 301 23.53 -2.67 14.55
CA VAL A 301 24.26 -2.78 13.29
C VAL A 301 23.31 -2.56 12.10
N THR A 302 22.07 -3.05 12.16
CA THR A 302 21.05 -2.78 11.12
C THR A 302 20.77 -1.29 10.98
N ILE A 303 20.58 -0.57 12.10
CA ILE A 303 20.36 0.89 12.06
C ILE A 303 21.54 1.58 11.37
N VAL A 304 22.77 1.28 11.80
CA VAL A 304 24.00 1.88 11.24
C VAL A 304 24.13 1.57 9.76
N MET A 305 23.97 0.30 9.36
CA MET A 305 24.08 -0.13 7.97
C MET A 305 23.01 0.51 7.09
N ASN A 306 21.79 0.67 7.59
CA ASN A 306 20.71 1.30 6.83
C ASN A 306 21.05 2.76 6.47
N PHE A 307 21.56 3.53 7.43
CA PHE A 307 22.00 4.90 7.16
C PHE A 307 23.25 4.94 6.25
N LEU A 308 24.25 4.10 6.51
CA LEU A 308 25.48 4.06 5.70
C LEU A 308 25.22 3.68 4.24
N VAL A 309 24.48 2.59 4.00
CA VAL A 309 24.12 2.15 2.65
C VAL A 309 23.31 3.24 1.94
N SER A 310 22.35 3.87 2.63
CA SER A 310 21.58 4.98 2.03
C SER A 310 22.47 6.16 1.62
N ALA A 311 23.45 6.52 2.45
CA ALA A 311 24.37 7.63 2.17
C ALA A 311 25.29 7.32 0.98
N ILE A 312 25.83 6.09 0.92
CA ILE A 312 26.64 5.62 -0.21
C ILE A 312 25.84 5.67 -1.51
N ILE A 313 24.58 5.22 -1.49
CA ILE A 313 23.71 5.25 -2.66
C ILE A 313 23.47 6.70 -3.12
N LEU A 314 23.16 7.62 -2.20
CA LEU A 314 22.94 9.03 -2.55
C LEU A 314 24.21 9.68 -3.13
N ILE A 315 25.39 9.37 -2.57
CA ILE A 315 26.67 9.86 -3.11
C ILE A 315 26.93 9.28 -4.51
N ALA A 316 26.67 8.00 -4.73
CA ALA A 316 26.79 7.36 -6.04
C ALA A 316 25.80 7.92 -7.07
N CYS A 317 24.64 8.43 -6.62
CA CYS A 317 23.59 8.97 -7.50
C CYS A 317 23.71 10.48 -7.75
N GLN A 318 24.71 11.17 -7.19
CA GLN A 318 24.88 12.62 -7.34
C GLN A 318 24.99 13.09 -8.80
N GLY A 319 25.54 12.25 -9.69
CA GLY A 319 25.73 12.53 -11.11
C GLY A 319 24.42 12.78 -11.87
N MET A 320 23.29 12.25 -11.38
CA MET A 320 21.98 12.48 -11.97
C MET A 320 21.58 13.96 -11.99
N MET A 321 22.00 14.72 -10.97
CA MET A 321 21.59 16.12 -10.78
C MET A 321 22.33 17.12 -11.67
N ASN A 322 23.26 16.64 -12.49
CA ASN A 322 23.98 17.42 -13.51
C ASN A 322 23.45 17.17 -14.94
N GLY A 323 22.38 16.39 -15.11
CA GLY A 323 21.80 16.10 -16.43
C GLY A 323 22.66 15.20 -17.34
N ARG A 324 23.77 14.65 -16.84
CA ARG A 324 24.68 13.78 -17.60
C ARG A 324 24.22 12.31 -17.68
N GLU A 325 23.30 11.87 -16.82
CA GLU A 325 23.05 10.43 -16.58
C GLU A 325 21.58 10.00 -16.68
N ILE A 326 20.64 10.89 -17.01
CA ILE A 326 19.22 10.53 -17.23
C ILE A 326 18.94 10.44 -18.73
#